data_AF-A0A4S2EUL2-F1
#
_entry.id   AF-A0A4S2EUL2-F1
#
_cell.length_a   1.000
_cell.length_b   1.000
_cell.length_c   1.000
_cell.angle_alpha   90.00
_cell.angle_beta   90.00
_cell.angle_gamma   90.00
#
_symmetry.space_group_name_H-M   'P 1'
#
loop_
_entity.id
_entity.type
_entity.pdbx_description
1 polymer ?
#
loop_
_entity_poly.entity_id
_entity_poly.type
_entity_poly.pdbx_seq_one_letter_code
_entity_poly.pdbx_strand_id
1 'polypeptide(L)'
;MTVSLKPEPWDEKQVDEVERLLKAFNGPEAVAAVMDVPESALDRLCERAFGLDFAHAKAKFSAVGKANLRSTLYEQAVDGNAKALDMLAREQLGMDPVGRRKAPQPKPKAPQLEL
;
A
#
# COMPACT_ATOMS: atom_id res chain seq x y z
N MET A 1 -4.96 -28.41 20.09
CA MET A 1 -3.89 -27.95 19.18
C MET A 1 -3.24 -26.74 19.84
N THR A 2 -2.01 -26.87 20.30
CA THR A 2 -1.23 -25.73 20.84
C THR A 2 -0.86 -24.84 19.67
N VAL A 3 -1.48 -23.67 19.58
CA VAL A 3 -1.09 -22.61 18.65
C VAL A 3 0.30 -22.17 19.12
N SER A 4 1.34 -22.57 18.39
CA SER A 4 2.64 -21.93 18.54
C SER A 4 2.41 -20.49 18.08
N LEU A 5 2.78 -19.52 18.89
CA LEU A 5 2.78 -18.11 18.49
C LEU A 5 4.24 -17.67 18.49
N LYS A 6 4.62 -16.83 17.54
CA LYS A 6 5.96 -16.22 17.60
C LYS A 6 6.06 -15.38 18.88
N PRO A 7 7.22 -15.42 19.58
CA PRO A 7 7.41 -14.65 20.80
C PRO A 7 7.29 -13.14 20.53
N GLU A 8 6.68 -12.42 21.48
CA GLU A 8 6.62 -10.96 21.50
C GLU A 8 7.67 -10.38 22.48
N PRO A 9 8.28 -9.22 22.19
CA PRO A 9 8.13 -8.40 20.97
C PRO A 9 8.85 -9.03 19.77
N TRP A 10 8.53 -8.55 18.55
CA TRP A 10 9.26 -8.94 17.35
C TRP A 10 10.75 -8.60 17.45
N ASP A 11 11.61 -9.51 17.02
CA ASP A 11 13.03 -9.24 16.77
C ASP A 11 13.24 -8.47 15.46
N GLU A 12 14.46 -8.01 15.20
CA GLU A 12 14.79 -7.23 14.01
C GLU A 12 14.43 -7.94 12.70
N LYS A 13 14.62 -9.27 12.63
CA LYS A 13 14.30 -10.05 11.41
C LYS A 13 12.80 -10.13 11.18
N GLN A 14 12.03 -10.26 12.26
CA GLN A 14 10.58 -10.26 12.22
C GLN A 14 10.03 -8.88 11.83
N VAL A 15 10.65 -7.80 12.30
CA VAL A 15 10.34 -6.43 11.90
C VAL A 15 10.59 -6.24 10.39
N ASP A 16 11.75 -6.67 9.89
CA ASP A 16 12.10 -6.61 8.47
C ASP A 16 11.10 -7.40 7.60
N GLU A 17 10.67 -8.57 8.07
CA GLU A 17 9.69 -9.40 7.37
C GLU A 17 8.31 -8.72 7.29
N VAL A 18 7.86 -8.09 8.38
CA VAL A 18 6.61 -7.30 8.38
C VAL A 18 6.72 -6.13 7.41
N GLU A 19 7.83 -5.39 7.44
CA GLU A 19 8.07 -4.31 6.50
C GLU A 19 8.01 -4.80 5.05
N ARG A 20 8.62 -5.95 4.75
CA ARG A 20 8.57 -6.59 3.42
C ARG A 20 7.15 -6.95 3.01
N LEU A 21 6.37 -7.56 3.91
CA LEU A 21 4.97 -7.91 3.65
C LEU A 21 4.10 -6.68 3.37
N LEU A 22 4.29 -5.60 4.13
CA LEU A 22 3.55 -4.35 3.96
C LEU A 22 3.96 -3.60 2.69
N LYS A 23 5.24 -3.62 2.32
CA LYS A 23 5.73 -3.15 1.00
C LYS A 23 5.12 -3.96 -0.16
N ALA A 24 4.81 -5.23 0.07
CA ALA A 24 4.11 -6.11 -0.87
C ALA A 24 2.57 -6.00 -0.77
N PHE A 25 2.04 -4.96 -0.11
CA PHE A 25 0.62 -4.62 -0.06
C PHE A 25 -0.27 -5.63 0.70
N ASN A 26 0.30 -6.49 1.54
CA ASN A 26 -0.46 -7.47 2.29
C ASN A 26 -1.41 -6.81 3.31
N GLY A 27 -2.54 -7.49 3.56
CA GLY A 27 -3.52 -7.11 4.56
C GLY A 27 -3.21 -7.67 5.97
N PRO A 28 -3.98 -7.25 6.98
CA PRO A 28 -3.76 -7.68 8.37
C PRO A 28 -3.88 -9.21 8.52
N GLU A 29 -4.87 -9.84 7.91
CA GLU A 29 -5.05 -11.31 7.91
C GLU A 29 -3.78 -12.05 7.42
N ALA A 30 -3.25 -11.65 6.26
CA ALA A 30 -2.07 -12.27 5.67
C ALA A 30 -0.81 -12.03 6.52
N VAL A 31 -0.64 -10.82 7.06
CA VAL A 31 0.49 -10.51 7.94
C VAL A 31 0.40 -11.32 9.24
N ALA A 32 -0.77 -11.39 9.87
CA ALA A 32 -1.01 -12.18 11.07
C ALA A 32 -0.69 -13.66 10.85
N ALA A 33 -1.13 -14.24 9.73
CA ALA A 33 -0.86 -15.63 9.38
C ALA A 33 0.65 -15.91 9.16
N VAL A 34 1.37 -15.04 8.44
CA VAL A 34 2.82 -15.22 8.19
C VAL A 34 3.63 -14.99 9.46
N MET A 35 3.21 -14.02 10.27
CA MET A 35 3.86 -13.68 11.52
C MET A 35 3.47 -14.60 12.68
N ASP A 36 2.49 -15.49 12.47
CA ASP A 36 2.01 -16.44 13.47
C ASP A 36 1.64 -15.73 14.78
N VAL A 37 0.82 -14.69 14.64
CA VAL A 37 0.27 -13.86 15.73
C VAL A 37 -1.23 -13.64 15.50
N PRO A 38 -2.03 -13.40 16.56
CA PRO A 38 -3.42 -12.97 16.39
C PRO A 38 -3.49 -11.63 15.65
N GLU A 39 -4.47 -11.46 14.76
CA GLU A 39 -4.68 -10.18 14.06
C GLU A 39 -4.87 -9.01 15.04
N SER A 40 -5.52 -9.25 16.19
CA SER A 40 -5.72 -8.27 17.26
C SER A 40 -4.43 -7.80 17.95
N ALA A 41 -3.30 -8.49 17.74
CA ALA A 41 -2.00 -8.08 18.27
C ALA A 41 -1.26 -7.10 17.36
N LEU A 42 -1.66 -6.96 16.08
CA LEU A 42 -0.90 -6.24 15.07
C LEU A 42 -0.69 -4.77 15.39
N ASP A 43 -1.70 -4.06 15.90
CA ASP A 43 -1.55 -2.63 16.24
C ASP A 43 -0.46 -2.43 17.30
N ARG A 44 -0.54 -3.17 18.42
CA ARG A 44 0.48 -3.11 19.48
C ARG A 44 1.87 -3.48 18.97
N LEU A 45 1.98 -4.49 18.11
CA LEU A 45 3.26 -4.96 17.58
C LEU A 45 3.87 -3.95 16.60
N CYS A 46 3.06 -3.36 15.72
CA CYS A 46 3.47 -2.27 14.84
C CYS A 46 3.84 -1.01 15.62
N GLU A 47 3.13 -0.68 16.71
CA GLU A 47 3.47 0.47 17.56
C GLU A 47 4.86 0.29 18.19
N ARG A 48 5.17 -0.92 18.67
CA ARG A 48 6.49 -1.24 19.23
C ARG A 48 7.60 -1.22 18.18
N ALA A 49 7.34 -1.76 16.98
CA ALA A 49 8.34 -1.89 15.93
C ALA A 49 8.58 -0.58 15.16
N PHE A 50 7.53 0.19 14.91
CA PHE A 50 7.53 1.31 13.97
C PHE A 50 7.04 2.63 14.57
N GLY A 51 6.49 2.63 15.79
CA GLY A 51 5.83 3.79 16.38
C GLY A 51 4.49 4.14 15.72
N LEU A 52 3.85 3.18 15.04
CA LEU A 52 2.62 3.37 14.25
C LEU A 52 1.66 2.19 14.47
N ASP A 53 0.35 2.43 14.47
CA ASP A 53 -0.62 1.33 14.35
C ASP A 53 -0.49 0.60 13.00
N PHE A 54 -1.20 -0.52 12.83
CA PHE A 54 -1.08 -1.33 11.62
C PHE A 54 -1.53 -0.56 10.37
N ALA A 55 -2.59 0.24 10.46
CA ALA A 55 -3.13 0.98 9.32
C ALA A 55 -2.13 2.02 8.79
N HIS A 56 -1.50 2.78 9.69
CA HIS A 56 -0.50 3.78 9.36
C HIS A 56 0.81 3.13 8.87
N ALA A 57 1.26 2.04 9.51
CA ALA A 57 2.41 1.27 9.03
C ALA A 57 2.17 0.74 7.61
N LYS A 58 1.00 0.15 7.37
CA LYS A 58 0.60 -0.35 6.04
C LYS A 58 0.59 0.76 5.00
N ALA A 59 -0.01 1.92 5.31
CA ALA A 59 -0.03 3.06 4.40
C ALA A 59 1.38 3.54 4.05
N LYS A 60 2.25 3.72 5.04
CA LYS A 60 3.66 4.12 4.88
C LYS A 60 4.41 3.14 3.99
N PHE A 61 4.43 1.85 4.34
CA PHE A 61 5.23 0.87 3.63
C PHE A 61 4.64 0.51 2.26
N SER A 62 3.32 0.58 2.08
CA SER A 62 2.70 0.47 0.75
C SER A 62 3.12 1.63 -0.16
N ALA A 63 3.28 2.86 0.36
CA ALA A 63 3.79 3.96 -0.44
C ALA A 63 5.23 3.70 -0.90
N VAL A 64 6.08 3.13 -0.03
CA VAL A 64 7.43 2.69 -0.39
C VAL A 64 7.38 1.57 -1.44
N GLY A 65 6.52 0.58 -1.28
CA GLY A 65 6.32 -0.49 -2.27
C GLY A 65 5.92 0.04 -3.66
N LYS A 66 5.01 1.02 -3.72
CA LYS A 66 4.63 1.69 -4.98
C LYS A 66 5.80 2.43 -5.61
N ALA A 67 6.61 3.13 -4.81
CA ALA A 67 7.81 3.80 -5.30
C ALA A 67 8.80 2.80 -5.90
N ASN A 68 9.03 1.66 -5.23
CA ASN A 68 9.89 0.59 -5.74
C ASN A 68 9.39 0.03 -7.08
N LEU A 69 8.09 -0.28 -7.20
CA LEU A 69 7.50 -0.71 -8.47
C LEU A 69 7.69 0.33 -9.57
N ARG A 70 7.57 1.61 -9.25
CA ARG A 70 7.76 2.71 -10.21
C ARG A 70 9.22 2.81 -10.68
N SER A 71 10.18 2.66 -9.77
CA SER A 71 11.61 2.64 -10.10
C SER A 71 11.95 1.45 -10.98
N THR A 72 11.50 0.25 -10.63
CA THR A 72 11.73 -0.96 -11.45
C THR A 72 11.08 -0.82 -12.83
N LEU A 73 9.88 -0.26 -12.94
CA LEU A 73 9.24 0.00 -14.23
C LEU A 73 10.08 0.96 -15.09
N TYR A 74 10.66 1.98 -14.47
CA TYR A 74 11.56 2.93 -15.15
C TYR A 74 12.85 2.26 -15.62
N GLU A 75 13.51 1.47 -14.76
CA GLU A 75 14.72 0.72 -15.10
C GLU A 75 14.47 -0.21 -16.30
N GLN A 76 13.37 -0.97 -16.27
CA GLN A 76 12.98 -1.84 -17.38
C GLN A 76 12.78 -1.07 -18.69
N ALA A 77 12.19 0.13 -18.62
CA ALA A 77 12.02 0.96 -19.81
C ALA A 77 13.36 1.46 -20.38
N VAL A 78 14.29 1.86 -19.52
CA VAL A 78 15.65 2.26 -19.91
C VAL A 78 16.42 1.09 -20.52
N ASP A 79 16.21 -0.13 -20.01
CA ASP A 79 16.80 -1.36 -20.53
C ASP A 79 16.16 -1.86 -21.85
N GLY A 80 15.25 -1.09 -22.44
CA GLY A 80 14.66 -1.37 -23.75
C GLY A 80 13.35 -2.17 -23.71
N ASN A 81 12.73 -2.35 -22.54
CA ASN A 81 11.39 -2.93 -22.46
C ASN A 81 10.35 -1.94 -23.04
N ALA A 82 10.00 -2.13 -24.31
CA ALA A 82 9.06 -1.26 -25.03
C ALA A 82 7.69 -1.13 -24.35
N LYS A 83 7.21 -2.18 -23.67
CA LYS A 83 5.94 -2.13 -22.94
C LYS A 83 6.04 -1.25 -21.70
N ALA A 84 7.15 -1.35 -20.95
CA ALA A 84 7.39 -0.47 -19.81
C ALA A 84 7.48 0.99 -20.26
N LEU A 85 8.20 1.25 -21.36
CA LEU A 85 8.30 2.59 -21.94
C LEU A 85 6.94 3.17 -22.36
N ASP A 86 6.10 2.38 -23.05
CA ASP A 86 4.75 2.79 -23.46
C ASP A 86 3.87 3.12 -22.24
N MET A 87 3.90 2.29 -21.19
CA MET A 87 3.16 2.56 -19.95
C MET A 87 3.58 3.89 -19.30
N LEU A 88 4.89 4.14 -19.22
CA LEU A 88 5.44 5.39 -18.66
C LEU A 88 5.08 6.61 -19.51
N ALA A 89 5.18 6.49 -20.83
CA ALA A 89 4.84 7.56 -21.76
C ALA A 89 3.35 7.93 -21.64
N ARG A 90 2.46 6.94 -21.55
CA ARG A 90 1.02 7.18 -21.35
C ARG A 90 0.73 7.90 -20.04
N GLU A 91 1.34 7.46 -18.94
CA GLU A 91 1.16 8.09 -17.63
C GLU A 91 1.60 9.56 -17.68
N GLN A 92 2.79 9.84 -18.22
CA GLN A 92 3.39 11.18 -18.19
C GLN A 92 2.75 12.16 -19.18
N LEU A 93 2.27 11.66 -20.32
CA LEU A 93 1.61 12.46 -21.35
C LEU A 93 0.09 12.53 -21.15
N GLY A 94 -0.44 11.99 -20.05
CA GLY A 94 -1.87 12.01 -19.75
C GLY A 94 -2.73 11.18 -20.71
N MET A 95 -2.14 10.17 -21.34
CA MET A 95 -2.80 9.24 -22.27
C MET A 95 -3.17 7.90 -21.61
N ASP A 96 -3.26 7.87 -20.28
CA ASP A 96 -3.72 6.69 -19.55
C ASP A 96 -5.17 6.37 -19.96
N PRO A 97 -5.45 5.18 -20.52
CA PRO A 97 -6.80 4.78 -20.93
C PRO A 97 -7.79 4.72 -19.76
N VAL A 98 -7.29 4.58 -18.53
CA VAL A 98 -8.08 4.70 -17.30
C VAL A 98 -7.93 6.13 -16.79
N GLY A 99 -8.38 7.09 -17.59
CA GLY A 99 -8.36 8.49 -17.20
C GLY A 99 -8.93 8.64 -15.79
N ARG A 100 -8.26 9.43 -14.93
CA ARG A 100 -8.77 9.80 -13.59
C ARG A 100 -10.18 10.36 -13.79
N ARG A 101 -11.21 9.54 -13.61
CA ARG A 101 -12.62 9.99 -13.61
C ARG A 101 -12.70 11.02 -12.50
N LYS A 102 -12.68 12.31 -12.86
CA LYS A 102 -13.02 13.36 -11.90
C LYS A 102 -14.40 13.01 -11.38
N ALA A 103 -14.53 12.86 -10.07
CA ALA A 103 -15.83 12.67 -9.44
C ALA A 103 -16.78 13.76 -9.97
N PRO A 104 -18.04 13.44 -10.32
CA PRO A 104 -18.97 14.43 -10.81
C PRO A 104 -19.05 15.57 -9.81
N GLN A 105 -18.74 16.79 -10.26
CA GLN A 105 -18.91 18.00 -9.45
C GLN A 105 -20.41 18.12 -9.10
N PRO A 106 -20.79 18.27 -7.83
CA PRO A 106 -22.18 18.46 -7.46
C PRO A 106 -22.70 19.74 -8.15
N LYS A 107 -23.77 19.61 -8.94
CA LYS A 107 -24.42 20.76 -9.57
C LYS A 107 -24.90 21.74 -8.47
N PRO A 108 -24.68 23.05 -8.60
CA PRO A 108 -25.22 24.02 -7.66
C PRO A 108 -26.75 23.88 -7.62
N LYS A 109 -27.32 23.79 -6.42
CA LYS A 109 -28.79 23.81 -6.24
C LYS A 109 -29.28 25.19 -6.67
N ALA A 110 -30.22 25.22 -7.63
CA ALA A 110 -30.88 26.46 -8.03
C ALA A 110 -31.63 27.04 -6.81
N PRO A 111 -31.60 28.36 -6.60
CA PRO A 111 -32.36 28.99 -5.54
C PRO A 111 -33.86 28.77 -5.79
N GLN A 112 -34.55 28.22 -4.80
CA GLN A 112 -36.01 28.13 -4.80
C GLN A 112 -36.55 29.55 -4.66
N LEU A 113 -37.17 30.05 -5.73
CA LEU A 113 -38.01 31.25 -5.65
C LEU A 113 -39.31 30.84 -4.96
N GLU A 114 -39.46 31.24 -3.70
CA GLU A 114 -40.76 31.19 -3.02
C GLU A 114 -41.67 32.26 -3.66
N LEU A 115 -42.89 31.83 -4.04
CA LEU A 115 -43.99 32.66 -4.53
C LEU A 115 -44.96 32.93 -3.38
#